data_AF-A0A2W5Z5K0-F1
#
_entry.id   AF-A0A2W5Z5K0-F1
#
_cell.length_a   1.000
_cell.length_b   1.000
_cell.length_c   1.000
_cell.angle_alpha   90.00
_cell.angle_beta   90.00
_cell.angle_gamma   90.00
#
_symmetry.space_group_name_H-M   'P 1'
#
loop_
_entity.id
_entity.type
_entity.pdbx_description
1 polymer ?
#
loop_
_entity_poly.entity_id
_entity_poly.type
_entity_poly.pdbx_seq_one_letter_code
_entity_poly.pdbx_strand_id
1 'polypeptide(L)'
;MADDLSALSYEAALTELDEIITRLERGDVELEAAIAAYERGAALTRHCAQLLDRTEQTITQLVVGSAGEVERPFQPPVERIEHAPVAPAAATVEQRLFGEPAPAVAPRGVPIDPDDIPF
;
A
#
# COMPACT_ATOMS: atom_id res chain seq x y z
N MET A 1 16.80 -21.24 4.80
CA MET A 1 16.31 -22.27 3.87
C MET A 1 15.91 -21.53 2.61
N ALA A 2 16.44 -21.92 1.45
CA ALA A 2 16.06 -21.29 0.19
C ALA A 2 14.58 -21.55 -0.02
N ASP A 3 13.86 -20.45 -0.19
CA ASP A 3 12.46 -20.34 0.11
C ASP A 3 11.67 -20.75 -1.14
N ASP A 4 11.17 -21.99 -1.14
CA ASP A 4 10.65 -22.64 -2.35
C ASP A 4 9.25 -22.13 -2.69
N LEU A 5 9.20 -20.90 -3.21
CA LEU A 5 7.99 -20.23 -3.68
C LEU A 5 7.18 -21.10 -4.63
N SER A 6 7.86 -21.94 -5.44
CA SER A 6 7.22 -22.75 -6.46
C SER A 6 6.23 -23.78 -5.92
N ALA A 7 6.41 -24.21 -4.65
CA ALA A 7 5.56 -25.17 -3.97
C ALA A 7 4.36 -24.52 -3.26
N LEU A 8 4.32 -23.19 -3.14
CA LEU A 8 3.25 -22.49 -2.42
C LEU A 8 1.96 -22.44 -3.25
N SER A 9 0.84 -22.74 -2.60
CA SER A 9 -0.49 -22.42 -3.13
C SER A 9 -0.75 -20.91 -3.06
N TYR A 10 -1.75 -20.44 -3.81
CA TYR A 10 -2.15 -19.02 -3.78
C TYR A 10 -2.48 -18.54 -2.37
N GLU A 11 -3.33 -19.28 -1.66
CA GLU A 11 -3.76 -18.95 -0.29
C GLU A 11 -2.58 -18.92 0.70
N ALA A 12 -1.66 -19.87 0.57
CA ALA A 12 -0.46 -19.91 1.42
C ALA A 12 0.47 -18.71 1.16
N ALA A 13 0.69 -18.38 -0.11
CA ALA A 13 1.51 -17.23 -0.49
C ALA A 13 0.87 -15.90 -0.06
N LEU A 14 -0.46 -15.79 -0.14
CA LEU A 14 -1.20 -14.62 0.32
C LEU A 14 -1.13 -14.47 1.85
N THR A 15 -1.31 -15.57 2.58
CA THR A 15 -1.19 -15.58 4.05
C THR A 15 0.18 -15.09 4.50
N GLU A 16 1.25 -15.59 3.87
CA GLU A 16 2.61 -15.16 4.18
C GLU A 16 2.85 -13.68 3.85
N LEU A 17 2.27 -13.20 2.74
CA LEU A 17 2.35 -11.79 2.36
C LEU A 17 1.68 -10.88 3.41
N ASP A 18 0.51 -11.26 3.92
CA ASP A 18 -0.19 -10.51 4.97
C ASP A 18 0.61 -10.48 6.29
N GLU A 19 1.27 -11.59 6.65
CA GLU A 19 2.17 -11.63 7.81
C GLU A 19 3.36 -10.68 7.64
N ILE A 20 3.94 -10.62 6.44
CA ILE A 20 5.03 -9.70 6.10
C ILE A 20 4.57 -8.25 6.22
N ILE A 21 3.41 -7.91 5.66
CA ILE A 21 2.82 -6.56 5.75
C ILE A 21 2.61 -6.19 7.22
N THR A 22 1.93 -7.06 7.98
CA THR A 22 1.67 -6.85 9.42
C THR A 22 2.97 -6.66 10.21
N ARG A 23 4.05 -7.35 9.83
CA ARG A 23 5.36 -7.16 10.47
C ARG A 23 5.99 -5.82 10.12
N LEU A 24 5.93 -5.41 8.85
CA LEU A 24 6.49 -4.12 8.40
C LEU A 24 5.72 -2.94 8.98
N GLU A 25 4.39 -3.02 9.05
CA GLU A 25 3.52 -1.97 9.61
C GLU A 25 3.74 -1.72 11.10
N ARG A 26 4.19 -2.75 11.85
CA ARG A 26 4.54 -2.60 13.27
C ARG A 26 5.76 -1.70 13.49
N GLY A 27 6.62 -1.51 12.50
CA GLY A 27 7.75 -0.57 12.57
C GLY A 27 8.94 -0.98 13.46
N ASP A 28 8.81 -2.01 14.29
CA ASP A 28 9.86 -2.50 15.20
C ASP A 28 10.82 -3.52 14.55
N VAL A 29 11.07 -3.41 13.24
CA VAL A 29 11.92 -4.34 12.48
C VAL A 29 13.27 -3.68 12.19
N GLU A 30 14.37 -4.40 12.43
CA GLU A 30 15.70 -3.91 12.02
C GLU A 30 15.76 -3.71 10.51
N LEU A 31 16.57 -2.75 10.06
CA LEU A 31 16.65 -2.34 8.64
C LEU A 31 16.91 -3.53 7.70
N GLU A 32 17.89 -4.37 8.02
CA GLU A 32 18.22 -5.57 7.22
C GLU A 32 17.03 -6.54 7.13
N ALA A 33 16.32 -6.73 8.25
CA ALA A 33 15.13 -7.58 8.29
C ALA A 33 13.96 -6.96 7.49
N ALA A 34 13.84 -5.63 7.48
CA ALA A 34 12.85 -4.93 6.67
C ALA A 34 13.12 -5.07 5.17
N ILE A 35 14.38 -5.00 4.74
CA ILE A 35 14.79 -5.22 3.35
C ILE A 35 14.47 -6.67 2.93
N ALA A 36 14.86 -7.65 3.75
CA ALA A 36 14.56 -9.05 3.47
C ALA A 36 13.04 -9.32 3.41
N ALA A 37 12.27 -8.71 4.30
CA ALA A 37 10.81 -8.80 4.30
C ALA A 37 10.21 -8.21 3.01
N TYR A 38 10.71 -7.07 2.54
CA TYR A 38 10.28 -6.45 1.30
C TYR A 38 10.58 -7.33 0.08
N GLU A 39 11.80 -7.84 -0.04
CA GLU A 39 12.19 -8.73 -1.15
C GLU A 39 11.34 -9.99 -1.20
N ARG A 40 11.08 -10.58 -0.02
CA ARG A 40 10.20 -11.74 0.12
C ARG A 40 8.77 -11.41 -0.32
N GLY A 41 8.21 -10.30 0.16
CA GLY A 41 6.88 -9.85 -0.23
C GLY A 41 6.77 -9.61 -1.74
N ALA A 42 7.77 -8.98 -2.35
CA ALA A 42 7.82 -8.77 -3.79
C ALA A 42 7.87 -10.08 -4.59
N ALA A 43 8.55 -11.10 -4.07
CA ALA A 43 8.60 -12.42 -4.69
C ALA A 43 7.26 -13.16 -4.57
N LEU A 44 6.60 -13.09 -3.40
CA LEU A 44 5.26 -13.65 -3.18
C LEU A 44 4.21 -13.01 -4.10
N THR A 45 4.21 -11.69 -4.25
CA THR A 45 3.30 -10.98 -5.16
C THR A 45 3.46 -11.46 -6.60
N ARG A 46 4.71 -11.64 -7.08
CA ARG A 46 4.96 -12.18 -8.43
C ARG A 46 4.47 -13.62 -8.58
N HIS A 47 4.66 -14.45 -7.55
CA HIS A 47 4.19 -15.83 -7.55
C HIS A 47 2.65 -15.90 -7.62
N CYS A 48 1.96 -15.10 -6.81
CA CYS A 48 0.49 -15.01 -6.84
C CYS A 48 -0.02 -14.61 -8.24
N ALA A 49 0.60 -13.60 -8.86
CA ALA A 49 0.24 -13.19 -10.22
C ALA A 49 0.41 -14.34 -11.23
N GLN A 50 1.52 -15.07 -11.17
CA GLN A 50 1.78 -16.21 -12.07
C GLN A 50 0.77 -17.36 -11.88
N LEU A 51 0.33 -17.62 -10.65
CA LEU A 51 -0.71 -18.62 -10.38
C LEU A 51 -2.06 -18.22 -10.99
N LEU A 52 -2.44 -16.94 -10.88
CA LEU A 52 -3.65 -16.42 -11.49
C LEU A 52 -3.58 -16.50 -13.02
N ASP A 53 -2.48 -16.05 -13.63
CA ASP A 53 -2.26 -16.12 -15.09
C ASP A 53 -2.39 -17.55 -15.63
N ARG A 54 -1.77 -18.52 -14.93
CA ARG A 54 -1.86 -19.94 -15.31
C ARG A 54 -3.29 -20.46 -15.22
N THR A 55 -4.02 -20.06 -14.18
CA THR A 55 -5.40 -20.47 -13.96
C THR A 55 -6.30 -19.90 -15.06
N GLU A 56 -6.12 -18.62 -15.42
CA GLU A 56 -6.84 -17.97 -16.51
C GLU A 56 -6.61 -18.68 -17.85
N GLN A 57 -5.34 -18.98 -18.19
CA GLN A 57 -5.00 -19.71 -19.42
C GLN A 57 -5.66 -21.08 -19.46
N THR A 58 -5.74 -21.77 -18.32
CA THR A 58 -6.37 -23.08 -18.22
C THR A 58 -7.89 -22.98 -18.46
N ILE A 59 -8.55 -22.00 -17.85
CA ILE A 59 -10.00 -21.76 -18.04
C ILE A 59 -10.29 -21.40 -19.50
N THR A 60 -9.50 -20.49 -20.09
CA THR A 60 -9.66 -20.06 -21.48
C THR A 60 -9.59 -21.24 -22.45
N GLN A 61 -8.64 -22.16 -22.26
CA GLN A 61 -8.52 -23.36 -23.08
C GLN A 61 -9.73 -24.29 -22.96
N LEU A 62 -10.29 -24.45 -21.75
CA LEU A 62 -11.49 -25.27 -21.52
C LEU A 62 -12.73 -24.68 -22.22
N VAL A 63 -12.91 -23.36 -22.16
CA VAL A 63 -14.07 -22.68 -22.77
C VAL A 63 -14.03 -22.78 -24.29
N VAL A 64 -12.87 -22.49 -24.91
CA VAL A 64 -12.67 -22.57 -26.37
C VAL A 64 -12.88 -24.00 -26.92
N GLY A 65 -12.58 -25.03 -26.12
CA GLY A 65 -12.87 -26.42 -26.49
C GLY A 65 -14.35 -26.81 -26.47
N SER A 66 -15.19 -26.05 -25.76
CA SER A 66 -16.62 -26.34 -25.53
C SER A 66 -17.57 -25.53 -26.42
N ALA A 67 -17.17 -24.32 -26.78
CA ALA A 67 -17.89 -23.42 -27.68
C ALA A 67 -16.86 -22.82 -28.62
N GLY A 68 -17.03 -22.97 -29.94
CA GLY A 68 -16.10 -22.48 -30.97
C GLY A 68 -16.00 -20.95 -31.07
N GLU A 69 -16.22 -20.24 -29.96
CA GLU A 69 -16.24 -18.80 -29.85
C GLU A 69 -15.10 -18.37 -28.91
N VAL A 70 -14.18 -17.56 -29.43
CA VAL A 70 -12.99 -17.12 -28.71
C VAL A 70 -13.40 -16.05 -27.70
N GLU A 71 -13.56 -16.44 -26.44
CA GLU A 71 -13.74 -15.49 -25.34
C GLU A 71 -12.46 -14.68 -25.10
N ARG A 72 -12.63 -13.39 -24.75
CA ARG A 72 -11.51 -12.48 -24.48
C ARG A 72 -10.88 -12.83 -23.12
N PRO A 73 -9.55 -12.68 -22.96
CA PRO A 73 -8.88 -12.82 -21.67
C PRO A 73 -9.58 -11.99 -20.58
N PHE A 74 -9.68 -12.54 -19.37
CA PHE A 74 -10.27 -11.86 -18.22
C PHE A 74 -9.35 -10.70 -17.84
N GLN A 75 -9.77 -9.48 -18.12
CA GLN A 75 -9.08 -8.28 -17.66
C GLN A 75 -9.68 -7.86 -16.32
N PRO A 76 -9.07 -8.20 -15.17
CA PRO A 76 -9.55 -7.65 -13.91
C PRO A 76 -9.44 -6.11 -13.97
N PRO A 77 -10.39 -5.37 -13.39
CA PRO A 77 -10.22 -3.95 -13.19
C PRO A 77 -9.07 -3.76 -12.21
N VAL A 78 -7.87 -3.53 -12.73
CA VAL A 78 -6.74 -3.02 -11.95
C VAL A 78 -7.01 -1.54 -11.69
N GLU A 79 -7.91 -1.27 -10.74
CA GLU A 79 -7.90 0.03 -10.09
C GLU A 79 -6.51 0.18 -9.48
N ARG A 80 -5.77 1.16 -10.00
CA ARG A 80 -4.45 1.51 -9.52
C ARG A 80 -4.63 1.85 -8.05
N ILE A 81 -4.30 0.91 -7.16
CA ILE A 81 -4.19 1.22 -5.74
C ILE A 81 -3.11 2.30 -5.69
N GLU A 82 -3.54 3.54 -5.48
CA GLU A 82 -2.63 4.65 -5.24
C GLU A 82 -1.87 4.25 -3.97
N HIS A 83 -0.65 3.77 -4.15
CA HIS A 83 0.24 3.58 -3.03
C HIS A 83 0.41 4.99 -2.49
N ALA A 84 -0.17 5.27 -1.31
CA ALA A 84 0.06 6.53 -0.63
C ALA A 84 1.57 6.78 -0.70
N PRO A 85 2.02 7.96 -1.17
CA PRO A 85 3.44 8.18 -1.39
C PRO A 85 4.16 7.80 -0.09
N VAL A 86 4.96 6.73 -0.13
CA VAL A 86 5.92 6.45 0.91
C VAL A 86 6.85 7.65 0.83
N ALA A 87 6.58 8.64 1.67
CA ALA A 87 7.39 9.83 1.77
C ALA A 87 8.82 9.31 1.91
N PRO A 88 9.76 9.72 1.04
CA PRO A 88 11.13 9.31 1.22
C PRO A 88 11.52 9.71 2.63
N ALA A 89 12.04 8.77 3.42
CA ALA A 89 12.59 9.05 4.75
C ALA A 89 13.73 10.11 4.72
N ALA A 90 14.10 10.57 3.52
CA ALA A 90 15.01 11.68 3.24
C ALA A 90 14.33 13.06 3.09
N ALA A 91 13.08 13.24 3.49
CA ALA A 91 12.51 14.59 3.71
C ALA A 91 13.01 15.14 5.06
N THR A 92 14.20 15.74 4.99
CA THR A 92 14.93 16.60 5.93
C THR A 92 14.35 16.72 7.35
N VAL A 93 15.06 16.12 8.32
CA VAL A 93 14.87 16.27 9.78
C VAL A 93 14.65 17.73 10.22
N GLU A 94 15.24 18.70 9.52
CA GLU A 94 15.07 20.14 9.79
C GLU A 94 13.62 20.62 9.67
N GLN A 95 12.83 20.08 8.74
CA GLN A 95 11.47 20.56 8.48
C GLN A 95 10.42 20.04 9.49
N ARG A 96 10.80 19.04 10.30
CA ARG A 96 9.98 18.50 11.41
C ARG A 96 10.30 19.14 12.76
N LEU A 97 11.53 19.64 12.95
CA LEU A 97 11.94 20.31 14.18
C LEU A 97 11.44 21.76 14.23
N PHE A 98 11.36 22.41 13.07
CA PHE A 98 10.87 23.78 12.90
C PHE A 98 9.53 23.75 12.16
N GLY A 99 8.46 23.40 12.87
CA GLY A 99 7.10 23.54 12.34
C GLY A 99 6.87 24.98 11.84
N GLU A 100 6.15 25.13 10.72
CA GLU A 100 5.71 26.45 10.27
C GLU A 100 5.11 27.22 11.46
N PRO A 101 5.46 28.51 11.64
CA PRO A 101 4.88 29.29 12.72
C PRO A 101 3.36 29.28 12.53
N ALA A 102 2.63 28.80 13.56
CA ALA A 102 1.18 28.82 13.54
C ALA A 102 0.69 30.22 13.12
N PRO A 103 -0.26 30.34 12.19
CA PRO A 103 -0.74 31.63 11.75
C PRO A 103 -1.25 32.40 12.97
N ALA A 104 -0.80 33.65 13.13
CA ALA A 104 -1.18 34.49 14.24
C ALA A 104 -2.71 34.60 14.30
N VAL A 105 -3.32 34.00 15.32
CA VAL A 105 -4.74 34.19 15.62
C VAL A 105 -4.91 35.65 16.04
N ALA A 106 -5.48 36.48 15.16
CA ALA A 106 -5.88 37.83 15.51
C ALA A 106 -6.81 37.77 16.74
N PRO A 107 -6.61 38.61 17.77
CA PRO A 107 -7.47 38.58 18.93
C PRO A 107 -8.91 38.89 18.49
N ARG A 108 -9.85 37.98 18.81
CA ARG A 108 -11.29 38.15 18.57
C ARG A 108 -11.91 39.14 19.58
N GLY A 109 -11.32 40.32 19.72
CA GLY A 109 -11.90 41.43 20.47
C GLY A 109 -12.62 42.35 19.50
N VAL A 110 -13.93 42.52 19.64
CA VAL A 110 -14.60 43.70 19.10
C VAL A 110 -14.05 44.91 19.88
N PRO A 111 -13.55 45.97 19.23
CA PRO A 111 -13.14 47.17 19.95
C PRO A 111 -14.36 47.74 20.70
N ILE A 112 -14.25 47.85 22.02
CA ILE A 112 -15.28 48.51 22.85
C ILE A 112 -15.06 50.01 22.69
N ASP A 113 -16.07 50.73 22.21
CA ASP A 113 -16.04 52.18 22.12
C ASP A 113 -16.07 52.77 23.55
N PRO A 114 -15.20 53.74 23.90
CA PRO A 114 -15.22 54.38 25.22
C PRO A 114 -16.57 55.02 25.57
N ASP A 115 -17.41 55.34 24.60
CA ASP A 115 -18.77 55.89 24.84
C ASP A 115 -19.81 54.81 25.20
N ASP A 116 -19.51 53.51 25.02
CA ASP A 116 -20.42 52.38 25.31
C ASP A 116 -20.29 51.84 26.75
N ILE A 117 -19.44 52.41 27.60
CA ILE A 117 -19.24 51.97 28.99
C ILE A 117 -20.11 52.82 29.94
N PRO A 118 -21.17 52.25 30.57
CA PRO A 118 -21.93 52.97 31.58
C PRO A 118 -21.13 53.11 32.89
N PHE A 119 -21.26 54.27 33.56
CA PHE A 119 -20.65 54.58 34.87
C PHE A 119 -21.19 53.73 36.02
#